data_AF-A0A7X9IWB3-F1
#
_entry.id   AF-A0A7X9IWB3-F1
#
_cell.length_a   1.000
_cell.length_b   1.000
_cell.length_c   1.000
_cell.angle_alpha   90.00
_cell.angle_beta   90.00
_cell.angle_gamma   90.00
#
_symmetry.space_group_name_H-M   'P 1'
#
loop_
_entity.id
_entity.type
_entity.pdbx_description
1 polymer ?
#
loop_
_entity_poly.entity_id
_entity_poly.type
_entity_poly.pdbx_seq_one_letter_code
_entity_poly.pdbx_strand_id
1 'polypeptide(L)'
;MAALRLALVAACAAWLGVPAVAAADPAEMTRDEIIRLAVSGVGYSYWWGNGCWRTDGTQHGSCSGSCPSCTHTGSYGADCSGFAAKVWQVPSPSPVSTCAHPYSTWHFTCTETWWTAIARGSLQKGDCASYRVDGCPGSGGHIVVWERGDPWGSMWTYEARGCSYGIVHNSRTLSSSYRAIRRARLTSGCVPAAEVCNGDDDDCDGSTDEGDVCLLDEEVLQQAAQYDGGGHSDIDGDGRADVCGRAAAGWRCHASTGTGFGDEIAGPALSDASGWADVTNYSTIRMGDIDGDGLADVCARANAAFYCWKSTGAGFSAAIEGPPLSDASGWSAEPYLTTIRLADFNGDGRDDLCARAAAGWRCYPSTGDGFAAAATTDQMSDDAGWAHPEHYGTIRMGDVNGDGRADVCARANARVYCWLSDGAGFPARIDGPELSDDGSWDEPRYFRTIRVGDADGDGRDDLCARGYARVYCWLSDGAGFPTRIDGPAWGDPQNWDEIQYYATIRFGGPPPPVCRPADEVCDGADNDCDGEVDEGCNAEADAGETEDALRHDIGRLEITPLEGTGDAPGEVPVVYVYEEGGCGCAAPGARRPGPLAAWVALLGLVGTLGRLLRRRAGPRRGGPTGR
;
A
#
# COMPACT_ATOMS: atom_id res chain seq x y z
N MET A 1 -55.64 -84.53 22.75
CA MET A 1 -54.30 -84.07 22.30
C MET A 1 -54.37 -82.61 21.85
N ALA A 2 -54.51 -81.66 22.79
CA ALA A 2 -54.52 -80.22 22.48
C ALA A 2 -54.11 -79.34 23.68
N ALA A 3 -53.45 -79.90 24.69
CA ALA A 3 -53.07 -79.18 25.92
C ALA A 3 -51.60 -79.39 26.31
N LEU A 4 -50.75 -79.79 25.36
CA LEU A 4 -49.31 -80.02 25.56
C LEU A 4 -48.43 -79.25 24.55
N ARG A 5 -48.91 -78.09 24.07
CA ARG A 5 -48.13 -77.17 23.21
C ARG A 5 -48.10 -75.72 23.70
N LEU A 6 -48.65 -75.42 24.88
CA LEU A 6 -48.74 -74.04 25.41
C LEU A 6 -47.95 -73.79 26.71
N ALA A 7 -47.12 -74.73 27.16
CA ALA A 7 -46.29 -74.60 28.37
C ALA A 7 -44.78 -74.49 28.08
N LEU A 8 -44.40 -74.23 26.82
CA LEU A 8 -43.01 -74.03 26.40
C LEU A 8 -42.80 -72.62 25.80
N VAL A 9 -43.38 -71.62 26.47
CA VAL A 9 -43.18 -70.18 26.19
C VAL A 9 -42.32 -69.49 27.27
N ALA A 10 -41.98 -70.11 28.40
CA ALA A 10 -41.55 -69.32 29.57
C ALA A 10 -40.07 -69.39 30.01
N ALA A 11 -39.14 -69.95 29.23
CA ALA A 11 -37.73 -70.10 29.67
C ALA A 11 -36.62 -69.75 28.67
N CYS A 12 -36.93 -69.15 27.51
CA CYS A 12 -35.88 -68.83 26.51
C CYS A 12 -35.93 -67.42 25.92
N ALA A 13 -36.65 -66.49 26.55
CA ALA A 13 -36.82 -65.12 26.03
C ALA A 13 -36.60 -64.04 27.12
N ALA A 14 -35.56 -64.20 27.95
CA ALA A 14 -35.19 -63.21 28.96
C ALA A 14 -33.74 -62.71 28.85
N TRP A 15 -33.02 -63.06 27.79
CA TRP A 15 -31.70 -62.50 27.47
C TRP A 15 -31.64 -62.33 25.96
N LEU A 16 -31.94 -61.12 25.47
CA LEU A 16 -31.49 -60.49 24.22
C LEU A 16 -32.33 -59.23 24.02
N GLY A 17 -32.22 -58.33 24.99
CA GLY A 17 -32.72 -56.97 24.93
C GLY A 17 -31.62 -56.04 25.42
N VAL A 18 -30.40 -56.21 24.90
CA VAL A 18 -29.41 -55.12 24.96
C VAL A 18 -29.82 -54.21 23.80
N PRO A 19 -30.35 -53.00 24.05
CA PRO A 19 -30.48 -52.03 22.98
C PRO A 19 -29.09 -51.88 22.36
N ALA A 20 -28.99 -51.89 21.03
CA ALA A 20 -27.77 -51.47 20.38
C ALA A 20 -27.46 -50.08 20.94
N VAL A 21 -26.42 -49.99 21.78
CA VAL A 21 -25.94 -48.71 22.28
C VAL A 21 -25.48 -47.99 21.02
N ALA A 22 -26.25 -47.01 20.56
CA ALA A 22 -25.78 -46.09 19.54
C ALA A 22 -24.41 -45.61 20.01
N ALA A 23 -23.39 -45.82 19.19
CA ALA A 23 -22.06 -45.39 19.53
C ALA A 23 -22.13 -43.89 19.87
N ALA A 24 -21.62 -43.50 21.03
CA ALA A 24 -21.62 -42.10 21.42
C ALA A 24 -20.94 -41.27 20.30
N ASP A 25 -21.53 -40.13 19.96
CA ASP A 25 -20.94 -39.19 19.01
C ASP A 25 -19.52 -38.83 19.45
N PRO A 26 -18.58 -38.63 18.50
CA PRO A 26 -17.24 -38.21 18.85
C PRO A 26 -17.30 -36.84 19.56
N ALA A 27 -16.23 -36.53 20.29
CA ALA A 27 -16.06 -35.21 20.88
C ALA A 27 -16.13 -34.12 19.79
N GLU A 28 -16.62 -32.94 20.16
CA GLU A 28 -16.58 -31.78 19.27
C GLU A 28 -15.13 -31.43 18.92
N MET A 29 -14.92 -30.97 17.69
CA MET A 29 -13.60 -30.66 17.15
C MET A 29 -13.72 -29.65 16.01
N THR A 30 -12.76 -28.74 15.91
CA THR A 30 -12.69 -27.78 14.80
C THR A 30 -11.93 -28.35 13.60
N ARG A 31 -12.08 -27.72 12.43
CA ARG A 31 -11.34 -28.09 11.22
C ARG A 31 -9.83 -27.85 11.38
N ASP A 32 -9.43 -26.81 12.11
CA ASP A 32 -8.01 -26.53 12.35
C ASP A 32 -7.37 -27.50 13.33
N GLU A 33 -8.11 -27.98 14.33
CA GLU A 33 -7.62 -29.04 15.20
C GLU A 33 -7.32 -30.32 14.39
N ILE A 34 -8.17 -30.64 13.42
CA ILE A 34 -7.94 -31.74 12.47
C ILE A 34 -6.65 -31.49 11.69
N ILE A 35 -6.49 -30.32 11.05
CA ILE A 35 -5.29 -30.03 10.26
C ILE A 35 -4.02 -29.99 11.11
N ARG A 36 -4.05 -29.43 12.32
CA ARG A 36 -2.91 -29.42 13.25
C ARG A 36 -2.42 -30.83 13.58
N LEU A 37 -3.34 -31.77 13.78
CA LEU A 37 -3.00 -33.18 13.95
C LEU A 37 -2.44 -33.79 12.65
N ALA A 38 -3.02 -33.47 11.49
CA ALA A 38 -2.53 -33.96 10.20
C ALA A 38 -1.09 -33.52 9.93
N VAL A 39 -0.79 -32.23 10.13
CA VAL A 39 0.55 -31.64 9.99
C VAL A 39 1.56 -32.36 10.87
N SER A 40 1.21 -32.65 12.13
CA SER A 40 2.14 -33.30 13.07
C SER A 40 2.58 -34.71 12.66
N GLY A 41 1.83 -35.38 11.78
CA GLY A 41 2.18 -36.71 11.27
C GLY A 41 3.08 -36.69 10.03
N VAL A 42 3.20 -35.55 9.35
CA VAL A 42 3.99 -35.45 8.10
C VAL A 42 5.46 -35.80 8.37
N GLY A 43 6.05 -36.62 7.49
CA GLY A 43 7.42 -37.11 7.62
C GLY A 43 7.56 -38.47 8.30
N TYR A 44 6.53 -38.95 9.01
CA TYR A 44 6.55 -40.30 9.59
C TYR A 44 6.34 -41.39 8.53
N SER A 45 6.91 -42.56 8.77
CA SER A 45 6.84 -43.70 7.84
C SER A 45 5.45 -44.34 7.78
N TYR A 46 5.17 -45.02 6.66
CA TYR A 46 3.94 -45.77 6.51
C TYR A 46 4.02 -47.09 7.29
N TRP A 47 2.99 -47.41 8.08
CA TRP A 47 2.96 -48.65 8.84
C TRP A 47 1.59 -49.32 8.77
N TRP A 48 1.52 -50.42 8.00
CA TRP A 48 0.30 -51.19 7.83
C TRP A 48 -0.31 -51.69 9.15
N GLY A 49 -1.59 -51.40 9.37
CA GLY A 49 -2.33 -51.79 10.57
C GLY A 49 -2.02 -50.96 11.81
N ASN A 50 -1.36 -49.81 11.63
CA ASN A 50 -0.95 -48.93 12.72
C ASN A 50 -1.38 -47.48 12.47
N GLY A 51 -1.29 -46.65 13.52
CA GLY A 51 -1.77 -45.26 13.48
C GLY A 51 -1.16 -44.44 14.60
N CYS A 52 0.17 -44.29 14.64
CA CYS A 52 0.81 -43.44 15.64
C CYS A 52 2.03 -42.67 15.15
N TRP A 53 2.27 -41.53 15.79
CA TRP A 53 3.45 -40.68 15.60
C TRP A 53 3.72 -39.85 16.85
N ARG A 54 4.83 -39.10 16.84
CA ARG A 54 5.17 -38.14 17.88
C ARG A 54 5.03 -36.73 17.34
N THR A 55 4.75 -35.78 18.23
CA THR A 55 4.66 -34.36 17.87
C THR A 55 6.01 -33.63 17.97
N ASP A 56 7.05 -34.30 18.47
CA ASP A 56 8.42 -33.74 18.55
C ASP A 56 9.25 -33.95 17.28
N GLY A 57 8.66 -34.56 16.24
CA GLY A 57 9.32 -34.76 14.95
C GLY A 57 10.49 -35.74 15.01
N THR A 58 10.55 -36.64 15.99
CA THR A 58 11.61 -37.66 16.09
C THR A 58 11.08 -39.08 15.83
N GLN A 59 12.00 -40.03 15.56
CA GLN A 59 11.68 -41.46 15.43
C GLN A 59 10.69 -41.80 14.30
N HIS A 60 10.88 -41.22 13.11
CA HIS A 60 9.98 -41.34 11.95
C HIS A 60 9.73 -42.79 11.49
N GLY A 61 10.62 -43.72 11.82
CA GLY A 61 10.57 -45.10 11.34
C GLY A 61 10.93 -45.21 9.86
N SER A 62 10.89 -46.42 9.32
CA SER A 62 11.15 -46.69 7.91
C SER A 62 10.31 -47.86 7.45
N CYS A 63 9.76 -47.77 6.23
CA CYS A 63 9.03 -48.86 5.59
C CYS A 63 9.61 -49.19 4.22
N SER A 64 9.57 -50.48 3.86
CA SER A 64 9.93 -50.97 2.53
C SER A 64 8.98 -52.07 2.04
N GLY A 65 8.86 -52.19 0.71
CA GLY A 65 7.98 -53.16 0.06
C GLY A 65 6.53 -52.69 -0.07
N SER A 66 5.62 -53.65 -0.30
CA SER A 66 4.20 -53.41 -0.55
C SER A 66 3.34 -54.04 0.54
N CYS A 67 2.49 -53.23 1.16
CA CYS A 67 1.60 -53.68 2.23
C CYS A 67 0.39 -54.45 1.64
N PRO A 68 -0.19 -55.44 2.36
CA PRO A 68 -0.01 -55.74 3.79
C PRO A 68 1.29 -56.48 4.15
N SER A 69 2.04 -56.97 3.18
CA SER A 69 3.29 -57.74 3.37
C SER A 69 4.56 -56.89 3.47
N CYS A 70 4.44 -55.59 3.73
CA CYS A 70 5.58 -54.67 3.81
C CYS A 70 6.37 -54.87 5.11
N THR A 71 7.64 -54.46 5.10
CA THR A 71 8.50 -54.48 6.29
C THR A 71 8.61 -53.07 6.84
N HIS A 72 8.26 -52.91 8.12
CA HIS A 72 8.42 -51.66 8.86
C HIS A 72 9.47 -51.84 9.97
N THR A 73 10.24 -50.78 10.24
CA THR A 73 11.22 -50.69 11.32
C THR A 73 11.09 -49.35 12.03
N GLY A 74 11.28 -49.33 13.35
CA GLY A 74 11.08 -48.15 14.19
C GLY A 74 9.84 -48.30 15.08
N SER A 75 9.51 -47.23 15.80
CA SER A 75 8.46 -47.25 16.83
C SER A 75 7.18 -46.51 16.44
N TYR A 76 7.21 -45.74 15.35
CA TYR A 76 6.10 -44.89 14.93
C TYR A 76 5.90 -44.93 13.42
N GLY A 77 4.65 -44.75 13.03
CA GLY A 77 4.16 -44.80 11.66
C GLY A 77 2.66 -45.07 11.64
N ALA A 78 2.02 -44.75 10.52
CA ALA A 78 0.59 -44.96 10.33
C ALA A 78 0.28 -45.49 8.94
N ASP A 79 -0.80 -46.27 8.81
CA ASP A 79 -1.46 -46.48 7.53
C ASP A 79 -2.49 -45.39 7.24
N CYS A 80 -3.09 -45.40 6.05
CA CYS A 80 -4.01 -44.34 5.64
C CYS A 80 -5.24 -44.24 6.54
N SER A 81 -5.82 -45.37 6.95
CA SER A 81 -6.96 -45.41 7.87
C SER A 81 -6.58 -45.03 9.30
N GLY A 82 -5.41 -45.42 9.77
CA GLY A 82 -4.90 -45.08 11.10
C GLY A 82 -4.58 -43.61 11.21
N PHE A 83 -3.97 -43.03 10.18
CA PHE A 83 -3.75 -41.59 10.09
C PHE A 83 -5.08 -40.83 10.12
N ALA A 84 -6.01 -41.11 9.20
CA ALA A 84 -7.30 -40.42 9.15
C ALA A 84 -8.10 -40.57 10.46
N ALA A 85 -8.12 -41.76 11.06
CA ALA A 85 -8.80 -42.00 12.33
C ALA A 85 -8.22 -41.18 13.49
N LYS A 86 -6.89 -41.05 13.55
CA LYS A 86 -6.21 -40.25 14.57
C LYS A 86 -6.41 -38.76 14.36
N VAL A 87 -6.33 -38.29 13.12
CA VAL A 87 -6.58 -36.88 12.80
C VAL A 87 -8.02 -36.50 13.14
N TRP A 88 -8.99 -37.37 12.85
CA TRP A 88 -10.39 -37.15 13.24
C TRP A 88 -10.71 -37.49 14.70
N GLN A 89 -9.76 -38.02 15.47
CA GLN A 89 -9.96 -38.38 16.88
C GLN A 89 -11.21 -39.27 17.09
N VAL A 90 -11.40 -40.25 16.20
CA VAL A 90 -12.52 -41.22 16.24
C VAL A 90 -12.03 -42.59 16.73
N PRO A 91 -12.86 -43.41 17.42
CA PRO A 91 -14.23 -43.11 17.89
C PRO A 91 -14.27 -42.10 19.05
N SER A 92 -13.14 -41.89 19.72
CA SER A 92 -12.98 -40.95 20.81
C SER A 92 -11.59 -40.33 20.74
N PRO A 93 -11.37 -39.17 21.38
CA PRO A 93 -10.05 -38.59 21.50
C PRO A 93 -9.03 -39.61 21.99
N SER A 94 -7.92 -39.71 21.26
CA SER A 94 -6.81 -40.61 21.58
C SER A 94 -5.48 -39.96 21.19
N PRO A 95 -4.46 -40.03 22.06
CA PRO A 95 -3.15 -39.49 21.75
C PRO A 95 -2.61 -40.05 20.43
N VAL A 96 -2.00 -39.18 19.62
CA VAL A 96 -1.36 -39.57 18.35
C VAL A 96 -0.19 -40.53 18.57
N SER A 97 0.37 -40.61 19.78
CA SER A 97 1.40 -41.58 20.15
C SER A 97 0.87 -42.99 20.44
N THR A 98 -0.45 -43.21 20.43
CA THR A 98 -1.06 -44.52 20.69
C THR A 98 -1.21 -45.32 19.40
N CYS A 99 -0.42 -46.38 19.25
CA CYS A 99 -0.25 -47.21 18.04
C CYS A 99 -1.39 -48.20 17.74
N ALA A 100 -2.64 -47.75 17.85
CA ALA A 100 -3.82 -48.56 17.58
C ALA A 100 -4.98 -47.69 17.07
N HIS A 101 -5.77 -48.25 16.15
CA HIS A 101 -7.04 -47.71 15.67
C HIS A 101 -7.97 -48.86 15.24
N PRO A 102 -9.30 -48.71 15.34
CA PRO A 102 -10.25 -49.76 14.98
C PRO A 102 -10.70 -49.72 13.51
N TYR A 103 -10.21 -48.75 12.73
CA TYR A 103 -10.74 -48.47 11.39
C TYR A 103 -9.90 -49.02 10.26
N SER A 104 -10.58 -49.28 9.16
CA SER A 104 -10.00 -49.51 7.85
C SER A 104 -10.77 -48.68 6.84
N THR A 105 -10.29 -48.60 5.60
CA THR A 105 -11.01 -47.93 4.50
C THR A 105 -12.42 -48.48 4.26
N TRP A 106 -12.70 -49.72 4.68
CA TRP A 106 -14.06 -50.28 4.72
C TRP A 106 -15.00 -49.47 5.60
N HIS A 107 -14.56 -49.07 6.80
CA HIS A 107 -15.40 -48.30 7.70
C HIS A 107 -15.72 -46.92 7.09
N PHE A 108 -14.68 -46.18 6.70
CA PHE A 108 -14.83 -44.83 6.14
C PHE A 108 -15.63 -44.79 4.83
N THR A 109 -15.57 -45.85 4.01
CA THR A 109 -16.29 -45.90 2.73
C THR A 109 -17.71 -46.46 2.87
N CYS A 110 -17.90 -47.49 3.71
CA CYS A 110 -19.10 -48.34 3.70
C CYS A 110 -20.02 -48.14 4.91
N THR A 111 -19.65 -47.31 5.88
CA THR A 111 -20.45 -47.02 7.07
C THR A 111 -20.58 -45.50 7.27
N GLU A 112 -21.52 -45.09 8.12
CA GLU A 112 -21.81 -43.67 8.42
C GLU A 112 -21.99 -43.45 9.93
N THR A 113 -21.17 -44.11 10.76
CA THR A 113 -21.34 -44.10 12.22
C THR A 113 -21.04 -42.73 12.84
N TRP A 114 -19.89 -42.14 12.49
CA TRP A 114 -19.41 -40.86 13.04
C TRP A 114 -19.02 -39.86 11.94
N TRP A 115 -19.47 -40.11 10.73
CA TRP A 115 -19.27 -39.27 9.57
C TRP A 115 -20.42 -39.52 8.59
N THR A 116 -20.68 -38.54 7.75
CA THR A 116 -21.69 -38.61 6.70
C THR A 116 -21.03 -38.48 5.34
N ALA A 117 -21.66 -39.07 4.33
CA ALA A 117 -21.29 -38.80 2.96
C ALA A 117 -21.67 -37.39 2.57
N ILE A 118 -20.84 -36.74 1.77
CA ILE A 118 -21.12 -35.42 1.23
C ILE A 118 -20.89 -35.40 -0.28
N ALA A 119 -21.43 -34.37 -0.94
CA ALA A 119 -21.08 -34.11 -2.33
C ALA A 119 -19.59 -33.80 -2.42
N ARG A 120 -18.89 -34.35 -3.41
CA ARG A 120 -17.45 -34.14 -3.51
C ARG A 120 -17.08 -32.68 -3.77
N GLY A 121 -17.90 -31.95 -4.52
CA GLY A 121 -17.74 -30.51 -4.71
C GLY A 121 -17.95 -29.68 -3.44
N SER A 122 -18.47 -30.26 -2.36
CA SER A 122 -18.65 -29.58 -1.07
C SER A 122 -17.58 -29.96 -0.04
N LEU A 123 -16.45 -30.53 -0.46
CA LEU A 123 -15.32 -30.81 0.42
C LEU A 123 -14.85 -29.50 1.07
N GLN A 124 -14.65 -29.55 2.38
CA GLN A 124 -14.10 -28.46 3.20
C GLN A 124 -12.89 -28.96 3.99
N LYS A 125 -12.07 -28.02 4.50
CA LYS A 125 -10.81 -28.29 5.20
C LYS A 125 -11.01 -29.32 6.30
N GLY A 126 -10.23 -30.39 6.31
CA GLY A 126 -10.34 -31.47 7.29
C GLY A 126 -11.39 -32.54 6.98
N ASP A 127 -12.18 -32.42 5.91
CA ASP A 127 -12.98 -33.53 5.39
C ASP A 127 -12.07 -34.65 4.83
N CYS A 128 -12.57 -35.87 4.69
CA CYS A 128 -11.82 -36.97 4.10
C CYS A 128 -12.40 -37.39 2.76
N ALA A 129 -11.56 -37.92 1.88
CA ALA A 129 -11.98 -38.63 0.69
C ALA A 129 -11.47 -40.07 0.75
N SER A 130 -12.37 -41.05 0.62
CA SER A 130 -12.02 -42.47 0.70
C SER A 130 -12.60 -43.27 -0.46
N TYR A 131 -11.87 -44.29 -0.91
CA TYR A 131 -12.37 -45.25 -1.88
C TYR A 131 -12.00 -46.68 -1.48
N ARG A 132 -12.70 -47.64 -2.11
CA ARG A 132 -12.31 -49.05 -2.14
C ARG A 132 -12.38 -49.63 -3.53
N VAL A 133 -11.50 -50.59 -3.78
CA VAL A 133 -11.54 -51.39 -5.01
C VAL A 133 -12.83 -52.21 -4.99
N ASP A 134 -13.57 -52.20 -6.09
CA ASP A 134 -14.86 -52.88 -6.29
C ASP A 134 -15.98 -52.43 -5.31
N GLY A 135 -15.82 -51.27 -4.67
CA GLY A 135 -16.81 -50.71 -3.75
C GLY A 135 -16.97 -51.51 -2.46
N CYS A 136 -18.20 -51.53 -1.92
CA CYS A 136 -18.54 -52.25 -0.68
C CYS A 136 -19.22 -53.58 -1.04
N PRO A 137 -18.71 -54.75 -0.60
CA PRO A 137 -17.74 -54.95 0.47
C PRO A 137 -16.28 -55.10 0.05
N GLY A 138 -15.93 -55.10 -1.26
CA GLY A 138 -14.60 -55.09 -1.95
C GLY A 138 -13.30 -55.45 -1.19
N SER A 139 -12.09 -55.18 -1.72
CA SER A 139 -10.85 -55.36 -0.93
C SER A 139 -9.80 -54.32 -1.26
N GLY A 140 -9.15 -53.75 -0.23
CA GLY A 140 -8.21 -52.66 -0.43
C GLY A 140 -8.90 -51.32 -0.73
N GLY A 141 -8.17 -50.23 -0.52
CA GLY A 141 -8.68 -48.87 -0.67
C GLY A 141 -7.69 -47.87 -0.14
N HIS A 142 -8.08 -46.60 -0.17
CA HIS A 142 -7.28 -45.51 0.38
C HIS A 142 -8.16 -44.43 1.00
N ILE A 143 -7.58 -43.62 1.87
CA ILE A 143 -8.22 -42.44 2.44
C ILE A 143 -7.21 -41.32 2.57
N VAL A 144 -7.66 -40.11 2.30
CA VAL A 144 -6.87 -38.87 2.41
C VAL A 144 -7.67 -37.81 3.17
N VAL A 145 -6.97 -36.92 3.85
CA VAL A 145 -7.55 -35.72 4.48
C VAL A 145 -7.39 -34.55 3.51
N TRP A 146 -8.49 -33.89 3.16
CA TRP A 146 -8.53 -32.76 2.24
C TRP A 146 -8.21 -31.46 2.97
N GLU A 147 -7.43 -30.58 2.34
CA GLU A 147 -7.09 -29.26 2.89
C GLU A 147 -7.60 -28.10 2.04
N ARG A 148 -7.23 -28.03 0.76
CA ARG A 148 -7.62 -26.95 -0.17
C ARG A 148 -7.49 -27.37 -1.64
N GLY A 149 -7.98 -26.55 -2.57
CA GLY A 149 -7.87 -26.73 -4.03
C GLY A 149 -9.14 -27.27 -4.67
N ASP A 150 -9.08 -27.66 -5.95
CA ASP A 150 -10.25 -28.15 -6.69
C ASP A 150 -10.57 -29.61 -6.31
N PRO A 151 -11.76 -29.90 -5.73
CA PRO A 151 -12.18 -31.25 -5.39
C PRO A 151 -12.24 -32.23 -6.57
N TRP A 152 -12.33 -31.76 -7.82
CA TRP A 152 -12.36 -32.58 -9.03
C TRP A 152 -11.04 -32.53 -9.82
N GLY A 153 -10.17 -31.58 -9.52
CA GLY A 153 -8.89 -31.34 -10.18
C GLY A 153 -7.70 -31.59 -9.26
N SER A 154 -6.88 -30.56 -9.09
CA SER A 154 -5.69 -30.59 -8.23
C SER A 154 -6.03 -30.08 -6.84
N MET A 155 -5.79 -30.90 -5.82
CA MET A 155 -6.06 -30.57 -4.42
C MET A 155 -4.86 -30.90 -3.52
N TRP A 156 -4.69 -30.12 -2.46
CA TRP A 156 -3.70 -30.41 -1.41
C TRP A 156 -4.31 -31.34 -0.37
N THR A 157 -3.59 -32.42 -0.04
CA THR A 157 -4.04 -33.43 0.92
C THR A 157 -2.94 -33.87 1.86
N TYR A 158 -3.35 -34.31 3.04
CA TYR A 158 -2.52 -35.10 3.96
C TYR A 158 -2.88 -36.58 3.83
N GLU A 159 -1.89 -37.44 3.59
CA GLU A 159 -2.12 -38.88 3.46
C GLU A 159 -0.91 -39.71 3.88
N ALA A 160 -1.17 -40.86 4.52
CA ALA A 160 -0.18 -41.94 4.62
C ALA A 160 -0.19 -42.73 3.30
N ARG A 161 0.69 -42.36 2.37
CA ARG A 161 0.59 -42.77 0.95
C ARG A 161 1.11 -44.17 0.64
N GLY A 162 1.97 -44.70 1.51
CA GLY A 162 2.61 -46.02 1.33
C GLY A 162 4.10 -45.97 1.66
N CYS A 163 4.77 -47.12 1.65
CA CYS A 163 6.14 -47.24 2.17
C CYS A 163 7.18 -46.39 1.42
N SER A 164 6.98 -46.09 0.14
CA SER A 164 7.87 -45.22 -0.63
C SER A 164 7.81 -43.74 -0.22
N TYR A 165 6.77 -43.32 0.48
CA TYR A 165 6.50 -41.90 0.78
C TYR A 165 6.36 -41.62 2.27
N GLY A 166 5.75 -42.55 3.02
CA GLY A 166 5.29 -42.27 4.38
C GLY A 166 4.04 -41.39 4.40
N ILE A 167 3.92 -40.59 5.45
CA ILE A 167 2.89 -39.58 5.63
C ILE A 167 3.39 -38.28 5.01
N VAL A 168 2.64 -37.77 4.04
CA VAL A 168 3.05 -36.63 3.23
C VAL A 168 1.93 -35.62 3.11
N HIS A 169 2.33 -34.37 2.90
CA HIS A 169 1.47 -33.30 2.43
C HIS A 169 1.83 -32.99 0.99
N ASN A 170 0.91 -33.21 0.07
CA ASN A 170 1.19 -33.05 -1.35
C ASN A 170 -0.07 -32.74 -2.17
N SER A 171 0.18 -32.22 -3.37
CA SER A 171 -0.85 -32.06 -4.40
C SER A 171 -1.24 -33.41 -5.01
N ARG A 172 -2.55 -33.63 -5.17
CA ARG A 172 -3.17 -34.86 -5.66
C ARG A 172 -4.30 -34.54 -6.64
N THR A 173 -4.53 -35.49 -7.55
CA THR A 173 -5.78 -35.60 -8.30
C THR A 173 -6.40 -36.95 -7.98
N LEU A 174 -7.58 -36.94 -7.37
CA LEU A 174 -8.27 -38.16 -6.96
C LEU A 174 -9.25 -38.58 -8.06
N SER A 175 -9.28 -39.87 -8.41
CA SER A 175 -10.27 -40.42 -9.36
C SER A 175 -11.69 -40.29 -8.82
N SER A 176 -12.70 -40.36 -9.69
CA SER A 176 -14.13 -40.30 -9.31
C SER A 176 -14.59 -41.43 -8.37
N SER A 177 -13.78 -42.47 -8.18
CA SER A 177 -14.02 -43.54 -7.22
C SER A 177 -13.93 -43.10 -5.76
N TYR A 178 -13.27 -41.96 -5.47
CA TYR A 178 -13.21 -41.40 -4.13
C TYR A 178 -14.53 -40.73 -3.74
N ARG A 179 -15.08 -41.20 -2.61
CA ARG A 179 -16.26 -40.64 -1.95
C ARG A 179 -15.80 -39.64 -0.90
N ALA A 180 -16.38 -38.45 -0.92
CA ALA A 180 -16.17 -37.43 0.11
C ALA A 180 -17.03 -37.75 1.34
N ILE A 181 -16.42 -37.62 2.51
CA ILE A 181 -17.03 -37.86 3.82
C ILE A 181 -16.66 -36.75 4.80
N ARG A 182 -17.60 -36.40 5.66
CA ARG A 182 -17.45 -35.36 6.69
C ARG A 182 -17.67 -35.95 8.07
N ARG A 183 -16.74 -35.70 8.99
CA ARG A 183 -16.85 -36.09 10.40
C ARG A 183 -18.07 -35.43 11.05
N ALA A 184 -18.76 -36.17 11.92
CA ALA A 184 -19.83 -35.63 12.75
C ALA A 184 -19.28 -34.67 13.82
N ARG A 185 -20.14 -33.77 14.30
CA ARG A 185 -19.85 -32.83 15.40
C ARG A 185 -18.59 -31.99 15.15
N LEU A 186 -18.44 -31.53 13.91
CA LEU A 186 -17.54 -30.43 13.60
C LEU A 186 -18.18 -29.16 14.15
N THR A 187 -17.46 -28.47 15.02
CA THR A 187 -17.83 -27.14 15.49
C THR A 187 -17.08 -26.12 14.65
N SER A 188 -17.78 -25.11 14.16
CA SER A 188 -17.15 -23.85 13.80
C SER A 188 -16.58 -23.30 15.10
N GLY A 189 -15.28 -23.45 15.32
CA GLY A 189 -14.62 -22.86 16.49
C GLY A 189 -14.63 -21.33 16.47
N CYS A 190 -15.15 -20.75 15.40
CA CYS A 190 -15.31 -19.34 15.16
C CYS A 190 -16.60 -18.82 15.85
N VAL A 191 -16.43 -17.77 16.66
CA VAL A 191 -17.50 -16.91 17.14
C VAL A 191 -17.58 -15.80 16.11
N PRO A 192 -18.71 -15.57 15.41
CA PRO A 192 -18.79 -14.56 14.36
C PRO A 192 -18.34 -13.20 14.92
N ALA A 193 -17.16 -12.78 14.50
CA ALA A 193 -16.55 -11.50 14.75
C ALA A 193 -16.50 -10.72 13.43
N ALA A 194 -16.08 -9.47 13.50
CA ALA A 194 -15.68 -8.79 12.27
C ALA A 194 -14.36 -9.42 11.81
N GLU A 195 -14.25 -9.68 10.51
CA GLU A 195 -13.05 -10.14 9.83
C GLU A 195 -11.79 -9.34 10.26
N VAL A 196 -10.67 -10.03 10.49
CA VAL A 196 -9.35 -9.40 10.73
C VAL A 196 -8.27 -10.18 9.97
N CYS A 197 -7.26 -9.48 9.43
CA CYS A 197 -6.23 -10.11 8.60
C CYS A 197 -5.28 -11.01 9.39
N ASN A 198 -5.62 -12.28 9.54
CA ASN A 198 -4.83 -13.23 10.33
C ASN A 198 -4.74 -14.62 9.66
N GLY A 199 -5.35 -14.82 8.48
CA GLY A 199 -5.38 -16.11 7.80
C GLY A 199 -6.43 -17.08 8.35
N ASP A 200 -7.32 -16.60 9.23
CA ASP A 200 -8.46 -17.30 9.79
C ASP A 200 -9.78 -16.73 9.23
N ASP A 201 -10.85 -17.51 9.34
CA ASP A 201 -12.23 -17.18 8.93
C ASP A 201 -12.95 -16.71 10.21
N ASP A 202 -12.94 -15.40 10.47
CA ASP A 202 -13.31 -14.77 11.75
C ASP A 202 -14.82 -14.47 11.86
N ASP A 203 -15.50 -14.28 10.74
CA ASP A 203 -16.94 -14.08 10.63
C ASP A 203 -17.70 -15.38 10.34
N CYS A 204 -16.95 -16.45 10.05
CA CYS A 204 -17.39 -17.81 9.87
C CYS A 204 -18.24 -18.05 8.61
N ASP A 205 -18.10 -17.22 7.58
CA ASP A 205 -18.84 -17.38 6.32
C ASP A 205 -18.24 -18.46 5.39
N GLY A 206 -17.03 -18.93 5.70
CA GLY A 206 -16.32 -19.96 4.95
C GLY A 206 -15.31 -19.43 3.94
N SER A 207 -15.14 -18.11 3.89
CA SER A 207 -14.04 -17.40 3.24
C SER A 207 -12.94 -17.12 4.29
N THR A 208 -11.81 -16.55 3.90
CA THR A 208 -10.71 -16.26 4.83
C THR A 208 -10.18 -14.88 4.46
N ASP A 209 -10.17 -13.97 5.43
CA ASP A 209 -9.75 -12.58 5.28
C ASP A 209 -10.44 -11.82 4.12
N GLU A 210 -11.74 -12.05 3.91
CA GLU A 210 -12.57 -11.41 2.89
C GLU A 210 -13.08 -10.02 3.31
N GLY A 211 -13.73 -9.30 2.38
CA GLY A 211 -14.23 -7.96 2.68
C GLY A 211 -13.12 -6.94 2.94
N ASP A 212 -11.96 -7.15 2.32
CA ASP A 212 -10.83 -6.24 2.34
C ASP A 212 -10.15 -6.07 3.71
N VAL A 213 -10.31 -6.99 4.66
CA VAL A 213 -9.73 -6.82 6.01
C VAL A 213 -8.21 -6.94 6.08
N CYS A 214 -7.59 -7.58 5.09
CA CYS A 214 -6.14 -7.51 4.87
C CYS A 214 -5.66 -6.20 4.28
N LEU A 215 -6.57 -5.32 3.87
CA LEU A 215 -6.20 -4.01 3.37
C LEU A 215 -5.78 -3.08 4.50
N LEU A 216 -6.33 -3.20 5.70
CA LEU A 216 -5.93 -2.31 6.78
C LEU A 216 -4.41 -2.40 7.05
N ASP A 217 -3.84 -3.57 7.30
CA ASP A 217 -2.39 -3.66 7.47
C ASP A 217 -1.64 -3.42 6.15
N GLU A 218 -2.14 -3.89 5.01
CA GLU A 218 -1.43 -3.78 3.74
C GLU A 218 -1.48 -2.37 3.13
N GLU A 219 -2.63 -1.73 3.01
CA GLU A 219 -2.80 -0.35 2.54
C GLU A 219 -2.21 0.65 3.51
N VAL A 220 -2.37 0.46 4.82
CA VAL A 220 -1.75 1.35 5.79
C VAL A 220 -0.23 1.26 5.72
N LEU A 221 0.35 0.05 5.63
CA LEU A 221 1.81 -0.11 5.46
C LEU A 221 2.28 0.32 4.06
N GLN A 222 1.50 0.07 3.01
CA GLN A 222 1.87 0.42 1.64
C GLN A 222 1.77 1.93 1.40
N GLN A 223 0.71 2.60 1.87
CA GLN A 223 0.57 4.05 1.72
C GLN A 223 1.53 4.81 2.64
N ALA A 224 1.76 4.35 3.87
CA ALA A 224 2.77 4.96 4.75
C ALA A 224 4.19 4.91 4.16
N ALA A 225 4.47 3.94 3.29
CA ALA A 225 5.77 3.75 2.66
C ALA A 225 5.85 4.28 1.22
N GLN A 226 4.79 4.89 0.68
CA GLN A 226 4.75 5.41 -0.68
C GLN A 226 5.10 6.89 -0.68
N TYR A 227 6.11 7.22 -1.49
CA TYR A 227 6.57 8.57 -1.76
C TYR A 227 5.53 9.27 -2.63
N ASP A 228 4.94 10.35 -2.12
CA ASP A 228 4.24 11.35 -2.94
C ASP A 228 5.28 12.44 -3.26
N GLY A 229 5.34 12.89 -4.52
CA GLY A 229 6.48 13.58 -5.13
C GLY A 229 7.08 14.81 -4.40
N GLY A 230 6.40 15.40 -3.42
CA GLY A 230 6.84 16.60 -2.70
C GLY A 230 7.60 16.40 -1.39
N GLY A 231 7.55 15.22 -0.75
CA GLY A 231 8.14 15.04 0.58
C GLY A 231 9.63 14.68 0.53
N HIS A 232 10.54 15.64 0.80
CA HIS A 232 11.94 15.31 1.10
C HIS A 232 12.13 14.97 2.58
N SER A 233 13.23 14.29 2.90
CA SER A 233 13.65 14.03 4.28
C SER A 233 14.88 14.85 4.68
N ASP A 234 15.23 15.88 3.92
CA ASP A 234 16.31 16.81 4.22
C ASP A 234 15.90 17.69 5.42
N ILE A 235 16.32 17.33 6.62
CA ILE A 235 15.93 18.03 7.85
C ILE A 235 16.91 19.15 8.20
N ASP A 236 18.09 19.20 7.59
CA ASP A 236 19.14 20.19 7.87
C ASP A 236 19.43 21.17 6.72
N GLY A 237 18.75 21.00 5.59
CA GLY A 237 18.74 21.92 4.45
C GLY A 237 20.00 21.81 3.60
N ASP A 238 20.70 20.67 3.64
CA ASP A 238 21.96 20.47 2.93
C ASP A 238 21.80 19.93 1.49
N GLY A 239 20.54 19.78 1.05
CA GLY A 239 20.14 19.27 -0.24
C GLY A 239 20.15 17.74 -0.34
N ARG A 240 20.34 17.02 0.78
CA ARG A 240 20.39 15.55 0.81
C ARG A 240 19.26 14.99 1.66
N ALA A 241 18.73 13.85 1.22
CA ALA A 241 17.76 13.11 2.00
C ALA A 241 18.42 12.52 3.28
N ASP A 242 17.85 12.82 4.44
CA ASP A 242 18.26 12.23 5.71
C ASP A 242 17.46 10.97 6.04
N VAL A 243 17.97 10.20 7.00
CA VAL A 243 17.27 9.01 7.49
C VAL A 243 16.61 9.34 8.81
N CYS A 244 15.28 9.38 8.78
CA CYS A 244 14.45 9.51 9.96
C CYS A 244 13.63 8.25 10.19
N GLY A 245 13.32 7.96 11.45
CA GLY A 245 12.55 6.79 11.82
C GLY A 245 11.94 6.89 13.20
N ARG A 246 10.77 6.25 13.32
CA ARG A 246 10.10 6.06 14.59
C ARG A 246 10.65 4.79 15.26
N ALA A 247 11.27 4.94 16.42
CA ALA A 247 11.70 3.81 17.26
C ALA A 247 10.78 3.67 18.49
N ALA A 248 10.93 2.57 19.22
CA ALA A 248 10.20 2.33 20.48
C ALA A 248 10.29 3.51 21.47
N ALA A 249 11.45 4.19 21.50
CA ALA A 249 11.69 5.35 22.37
C ALA A 249 11.28 6.71 21.77
N GLY A 250 10.84 6.76 20.51
CA GLY A 250 10.45 8.00 19.83
C GLY A 250 11.13 8.21 18.47
N TRP A 251 10.82 9.35 17.86
CA TRP A 251 11.37 9.80 16.57
C TRP A 251 12.85 10.13 16.70
N ARG A 252 13.63 9.74 15.70
CA ARG A 252 15.05 10.05 15.58
C ARG A 252 15.43 10.22 14.12
N CYS A 253 16.36 11.11 13.86
CA CYS A 253 16.94 11.32 12.54
C CYS A 253 18.46 11.23 12.59
N HIS A 254 19.07 10.97 11.44
CA HIS A 254 20.49 11.08 11.23
C HIS A 254 20.72 11.78 9.89
N ALA A 255 21.39 12.94 9.95
CA ALA A 255 21.71 13.72 8.77
C ALA A 255 22.71 13.00 7.85
N SER A 256 22.52 13.09 6.54
CA SER A 256 23.38 12.51 5.52
C SER A 256 24.64 13.33 5.34
N THR A 257 25.81 12.71 5.54
CA THR A 257 27.10 13.38 5.31
C THR A 257 27.59 13.23 3.86
N GLY A 258 26.75 12.69 2.97
CA GLY A 258 27.11 12.28 1.61
C GLY A 258 28.00 11.02 1.52
N THR A 259 28.65 10.61 2.62
CA THR A 259 29.46 9.38 2.70
C THR A 259 29.07 8.47 3.87
N GLY A 260 28.06 8.87 4.64
CA GLY A 260 27.55 8.17 5.81
C GLY A 260 26.48 9.00 6.49
N PHE A 261 26.29 8.77 7.80
CA PHE A 261 25.28 9.45 8.60
C PHE A 261 25.90 10.02 9.87
N GLY A 262 25.41 11.20 10.28
CA GLY A 262 25.85 11.91 11.48
C GLY A 262 25.33 11.31 12.80
N ASP A 263 25.57 12.06 13.89
CA ASP A 263 25.03 11.73 15.21
C ASP A 263 23.50 11.78 15.23
N GLU A 264 22.88 11.13 16.22
CA GLU A 264 21.42 11.10 16.37
C GLU A 264 20.88 12.51 16.67
N ILE A 265 19.91 12.94 15.85
CA ILE A 265 19.10 14.13 16.06
C ILE A 265 17.78 13.69 16.71
N ALA A 266 17.55 14.14 17.94
CA ALA A 266 16.37 13.76 18.73
C ALA A 266 15.10 14.44 18.20
N GLY A 267 14.02 13.67 18.12
CA GLY A 267 12.72 14.11 17.62
C GLY A 267 11.61 14.23 18.67
N PRO A 268 10.38 14.47 18.20
CA PRO A 268 9.20 14.40 19.07
C PRO A 268 9.00 13.02 19.70
N ALA A 269 8.31 13.01 20.85
CA ALA A 269 8.04 11.81 21.65
C ALA A 269 6.95 10.92 21.01
N LEU A 270 7.24 10.37 19.84
CA LEU A 270 6.43 9.41 19.08
C LEU A 270 6.72 7.95 19.51
N SER A 271 6.74 7.71 20.83
CA SER A 271 7.23 6.47 21.47
C SER A 271 6.12 5.44 21.74
N ASP A 272 6.49 4.17 21.99
CA ASP A 272 5.52 3.13 22.38
C ASP A 272 4.81 3.53 23.69
N ALA A 273 5.58 4.10 24.63
CA ALA A 273 5.07 4.54 25.93
C ALA A 273 4.06 5.70 25.82
N SER A 274 4.10 6.46 24.73
CA SER A 274 3.13 7.52 24.42
C SER A 274 2.03 7.08 23.45
N GLY A 275 1.88 5.77 23.20
CA GLY A 275 0.80 5.21 22.39
C GLY A 275 1.07 5.15 20.88
N TRP A 276 2.27 5.49 20.43
CA TRP A 276 2.63 5.47 19.00
C TRP A 276 3.01 4.08 18.46
N ALA A 277 2.76 3.03 19.25
CA ALA A 277 2.77 1.66 18.75
C ALA A 277 1.49 1.32 17.96
N ASP A 278 0.49 2.20 17.98
CA ASP A 278 -0.77 2.05 17.27
C ASP A 278 -0.57 2.32 15.77
N VAL A 279 -0.96 1.35 14.94
CA VAL A 279 -0.87 1.42 13.46
C VAL A 279 -1.65 2.59 12.89
N THR A 280 -2.76 2.99 13.50
CA THR A 280 -3.57 4.13 13.06
C THR A 280 -2.92 5.49 13.35
N ASN A 281 -1.81 5.49 14.11
CA ASN A 281 -0.99 6.67 14.38
C ASN A 281 0.32 6.63 13.58
N TYR A 282 1.17 5.62 13.77
CA TYR A 282 2.53 5.64 13.19
C TYR A 282 2.54 5.58 11.66
N SER A 283 1.50 5.02 11.05
CA SER A 283 1.37 4.96 9.59
C SER A 283 1.02 6.29 8.93
N THR A 284 0.57 7.26 9.72
CA THR A 284 0.19 8.59 9.25
C THR A 284 1.35 9.59 9.34
N ILE A 285 2.52 9.15 9.82
CA ILE A 285 3.70 9.99 9.88
C ILE A 285 4.11 10.35 8.45
N ARG A 286 4.24 11.65 8.18
CA ARG A 286 4.67 12.25 6.92
C ARG A 286 5.76 13.26 7.20
N MET A 287 6.59 13.50 6.19
CA MET A 287 7.55 14.59 6.19
C MET A 287 7.27 15.53 5.02
N GLY A 288 7.53 16.81 5.22
CA GLY A 288 7.26 17.89 4.27
C GLY A 288 7.56 19.25 4.90
N ASP A 289 7.76 20.30 4.11
CA ASP A 289 8.11 21.65 4.59
C ASP A 289 6.84 22.46 4.84
N ILE A 290 6.34 22.47 6.07
CA ILE A 290 5.06 23.12 6.36
C ILE A 290 5.21 24.63 6.60
N ASP A 291 6.42 25.18 6.75
CA ASP A 291 6.61 26.61 7.02
C ASP A 291 7.36 27.40 5.94
N GLY A 292 7.88 26.70 4.94
CA GLY A 292 8.53 27.22 3.74
C GLY A 292 9.98 27.64 4.00
N ASP A 293 10.65 27.02 4.97
CA ASP A 293 12.03 27.31 5.33
C ASP A 293 13.07 26.42 4.61
N GLY A 294 12.59 25.45 3.82
CA GLY A 294 13.38 24.49 3.08
C GLY A 294 13.79 23.25 3.88
N LEU A 295 13.34 23.10 5.13
CA LEU A 295 13.61 21.93 5.96
C LEU A 295 12.39 21.00 6.01
N ALA A 296 12.64 19.70 5.99
CA ALA A 296 11.59 18.71 6.13
C ALA A 296 11.10 18.63 7.58
N ASP A 297 9.84 19.00 7.80
CA ASP A 297 9.16 18.85 9.07
C ASP A 297 8.62 17.42 9.23
N VAL A 298 8.18 17.08 10.44
CA VAL A 298 7.44 15.83 10.67
C VAL A 298 6.03 16.12 11.13
N CYS A 299 5.05 15.52 10.47
CA CYS A 299 3.66 15.62 10.84
C CYS A 299 3.02 14.25 10.97
N ALA A 300 2.06 14.12 11.87
CA ALA A 300 1.36 12.86 12.09
C ALA A 300 0.01 13.06 12.75
N ARG A 301 -0.90 12.13 12.47
CA ARG A 301 -2.16 12.02 13.19
C ARG A 301 -1.93 11.30 14.51
N ALA A 302 -2.47 11.87 15.58
CA ALA A 302 -2.66 11.20 16.87
C ALA A 302 -4.16 11.03 17.15
N ASN A 303 -4.50 10.28 18.20
CA ASN A 303 -5.90 10.04 18.60
C ASN A 303 -6.71 11.33 18.78
N ALA A 304 -6.07 12.41 19.25
CA ALA A 304 -6.73 13.67 19.58
C ALA A 304 -6.84 14.67 18.42
N ALA A 305 -5.86 14.71 17.51
CA ALA A 305 -5.79 15.65 16.39
C ALA A 305 -4.60 15.30 15.47
N PHE A 306 -4.44 16.05 14.38
CA PHE A 306 -3.20 16.09 13.62
C PHE A 306 -2.19 17.03 14.28
N TYR A 307 -0.90 16.69 14.24
CA TYR A 307 0.17 17.49 14.82
C TYR A 307 1.37 17.56 13.87
N CYS A 308 2.07 18.69 13.89
CA CYS A 308 3.34 18.87 13.19
C CYS A 308 4.43 19.33 14.15
N TRP A 309 5.67 19.00 13.84
CA TRP A 309 6.87 19.45 14.53
C TRP A 309 7.87 19.92 13.50
N LYS A 310 8.15 21.22 13.52
CA LYS A 310 9.04 21.83 12.54
C LYS A 310 10.49 21.47 12.79
N SER A 311 11.26 21.19 11.75
CA SER A 311 12.69 20.98 11.86
C SER A 311 13.39 22.28 12.25
N THR A 312 14.57 22.15 12.85
CA THR A 312 15.48 23.27 13.11
C THR A 312 16.90 22.94 12.65
N GLY A 313 17.08 21.91 11.83
CA GLY A 313 18.37 21.31 11.43
C GLY A 313 19.08 20.50 12.51
N ALA A 314 18.96 20.92 13.78
CA ALA A 314 19.56 20.23 14.92
C ALA A 314 18.54 19.52 15.83
N GLY A 315 17.26 19.53 15.46
CA GLY A 315 16.17 19.01 16.28
C GLY A 315 14.81 19.45 15.71
N PHE A 316 13.79 19.36 16.56
CA PHE A 316 12.42 19.71 16.19
C PHE A 316 11.79 20.64 17.23
N SER A 317 10.89 21.51 16.75
CA SER A 317 10.14 22.46 17.56
C SER A 317 9.08 21.78 18.45
N ALA A 318 8.34 22.57 19.24
CA ALA A 318 7.16 22.07 19.95
C ALA A 318 6.03 21.74 18.97
N ALA A 319 5.11 20.87 19.39
CA ALA A 319 3.99 20.45 18.55
C ALA A 319 3.11 21.66 18.15
N ILE A 320 2.86 21.78 16.85
CA ILE A 320 1.83 22.63 16.26
C ILE A 320 0.57 21.78 16.14
N GLU A 321 -0.53 22.22 16.74
CA GLU A 321 -1.82 21.55 16.62
C GLU A 321 -2.45 21.88 15.27
N GLY A 322 -2.78 20.84 14.51
CA GLY A 322 -3.44 20.94 13.21
C GLY A 322 -4.96 20.79 13.31
N PRO A 323 -5.64 20.51 12.18
CA PRO A 323 -7.08 20.27 12.18
C PRO A 323 -7.46 19.03 13.01
N PRO A 324 -8.72 18.95 13.47
CA PRO A 324 -9.18 17.92 14.41
C PRO A 324 -9.42 16.56 13.73
N LEU A 325 -8.37 15.97 13.14
CA LEU A 325 -8.38 14.65 12.51
C LEU A 325 -8.32 13.52 13.57
N SER A 326 -9.24 13.56 14.53
CA SER A 326 -9.24 12.73 15.75
C SER A 326 -9.98 11.39 15.60
N ASP A 327 -9.75 10.45 16.52
CA ASP A 327 -10.53 9.20 16.64
C ASP A 327 -12.02 9.52 16.83
N ALA A 328 -12.31 10.50 17.70
CA ALA A 328 -13.68 10.94 17.99
C ALA A 328 -14.41 11.51 16.77
N SER A 329 -13.66 11.98 15.77
CA SER A 329 -14.19 12.48 14.50
C SER A 329 -14.13 11.43 13.37
N GLY A 330 -13.83 10.17 13.70
CA GLY A 330 -13.82 9.04 12.77
C GLY A 330 -12.53 8.87 11.97
N TRP A 331 -11.50 9.69 12.20
CA TRP A 331 -10.28 9.69 11.38
C TRP A 331 -9.35 8.50 11.64
N SER A 332 -9.72 7.57 12.53
CA SER A 332 -9.03 6.28 12.67
C SER A 332 -9.53 5.24 11.65
N ALA A 333 -10.52 5.59 10.80
CA ALA A 333 -10.96 4.72 9.73
C ALA A 333 -9.99 4.75 8.53
N GLU A 334 -9.74 3.58 7.96
CA GLU A 334 -8.82 3.34 6.86
C GLU A 334 -9.03 4.28 5.65
N PRO A 335 -10.26 4.52 5.16
CA PRO A 335 -10.48 5.34 3.98
C PRO A 335 -10.17 6.83 4.18
N TYR A 336 -9.83 7.24 5.41
CA TYR A 336 -9.45 8.61 5.75
C TYR A 336 -7.97 8.70 6.12
N LEU A 337 -7.50 7.87 7.08
CA LEU A 337 -6.14 7.98 7.60
C LEU A 337 -5.07 7.64 6.56
N THR A 338 -5.35 6.68 5.68
CA THR A 338 -4.39 6.24 4.65
C THR A 338 -4.15 7.34 3.63
N THR A 339 -5.16 8.18 3.40
CA THR A 339 -5.16 9.25 2.38
C THR A 339 -4.52 10.56 2.84
N ILE A 340 -3.97 10.62 4.05
CA ILE A 340 -3.29 11.81 4.55
C ILE A 340 -2.02 12.07 3.72
N ARG A 341 -1.90 13.31 3.23
CA ARG A 341 -0.83 13.82 2.36
C ARG A 341 -0.35 15.19 2.84
N LEU A 342 0.93 15.45 2.59
CA LEU A 342 1.54 16.78 2.63
C LEU A 342 1.91 17.16 1.20
N ALA A 343 1.42 18.29 0.71
CA ALA A 343 1.72 18.81 -0.62
C ALA A 343 1.33 20.29 -0.72
N ASP A 344 2.11 21.11 -1.43
CA ASP A 344 1.77 22.49 -1.74
C ASP A 344 0.63 22.59 -2.76
N PHE A 345 -0.63 22.52 -2.30
CA PHE A 345 -1.78 22.61 -3.21
C PHE A 345 -2.02 24.06 -3.64
N ASN A 346 -1.50 25.04 -2.92
CA ASN A 346 -1.85 26.43 -3.09
C ASN A 346 -0.78 27.28 -3.80
N GLY A 347 0.44 26.75 -3.92
CA GLY A 347 1.57 27.31 -4.63
C GLY A 347 2.32 28.38 -3.83
N ASP A 348 2.22 28.36 -2.50
CA ASP A 348 2.90 29.32 -1.62
C ASP A 348 4.28 28.85 -1.13
N GLY A 349 4.72 27.67 -1.57
CA GLY A 349 5.98 27.05 -1.21
C GLY A 349 5.92 26.35 0.15
N ARG A 350 4.73 26.02 0.65
CA ARG A 350 4.53 25.31 1.90
C ARG A 350 3.68 24.08 1.66
N ASP A 351 4.06 22.98 2.30
CA ASP A 351 3.25 21.78 2.26
C ASP A 351 1.99 21.94 3.09
N ASP A 352 0.86 21.72 2.43
CA ASP A 352 -0.47 21.76 3.01
C ASP A 352 -0.91 20.36 3.41
N LEU A 353 -1.85 20.27 4.35
CA LEU A 353 -2.41 19.00 4.78
C LEU A 353 -3.64 18.65 3.95
N CYS A 354 -3.52 17.64 3.09
CA CYS A 354 -4.63 17.14 2.28
C CYS A 354 -5.04 15.73 2.70
N ALA A 355 -6.34 15.46 2.69
CA ALA A 355 -6.86 14.12 2.97
C ALA A 355 -8.28 13.94 2.44
N ARG A 356 -8.67 12.69 2.26
CA ARG A 356 -10.05 12.30 2.00
C ARG A 356 -10.83 12.23 3.30
N ALA A 357 -12.08 12.68 3.23
CA ALA A 357 -13.05 12.50 4.31
C ALA A 357 -14.40 12.05 3.75
N ALA A 358 -15.35 11.77 4.64
CA ALA A 358 -16.68 11.29 4.25
C ALA A 358 -17.38 12.17 3.19
N ALA A 359 -17.25 13.49 3.32
CA ALA A 359 -17.87 14.47 2.41
C ALA A 359 -17.05 14.78 1.15
N GLY A 360 -15.90 14.12 0.95
CA GLY A 360 -15.00 14.34 -0.17
C GLY A 360 -13.59 14.82 0.23
N TRP A 361 -12.83 15.22 -0.77
CA TRP A 361 -11.44 15.66 -0.62
C TRP A 361 -11.33 17.07 -0.02
N ARG A 362 -10.31 17.28 0.82
CA ARG A 362 -10.03 18.56 1.46
C ARG A 362 -8.54 18.79 1.65
N CYS A 363 -8.13 20.04 1.52
CA CYS A 363 -6.78 20.52 1.78
C CYS A 363 -6.83 21.69 2.77
N TYR A 364 -6.09 21.60 3.86
CA TYR A 364 -5.94 22.62 4.88
C TYR A 364 -4.65 23.40 4.59
N PRO A 365 -4.73 24.66 4.14
CA PRO A 365 -3.53 25.43 3.84
C PRO A 365 -2.67 25.62 5.08
N SER A 366 -1.36 25.43 4.97
CA SER A 366 -0.43 25.75 6.04
C SER A 366 -0.29 27.26 6.19
N THR A 367 -0.08 27.69 7.42
CA THR A 367 0.26 29.08 7.77
C THR A 367 1.69 29.20 8.27
N GLY A 368 2.41 28.09 8.37
CA GLY A 368 3.74 27.96 8.96
C GLY A 368 3.76 27.80 10.48
N ASP A 369 2.70 28.20 11.18
CA ASP A 369 2.52 28.00 12.63
C ASP A 369 1.17 27.35 12.97
N GLY A 370 0.50 26.75 11.98
CA GLY A 370 -0.84 26.17 12.07
C GLY A 370 -1.47 26.03 10.68
N PHE A 371 -2.78 25.75 10.63
CA PHE A 371 -3.49 25.52 9.37
C PHE A 371 -4.74 26.41 9.25
N ALA A 372 -5.03 26.87 8.03
CA ALA A 372 -6.20 27.64 7.68
C ALA A 372 -7.45 26.75 7.47
N ALA A 373 -8.58 27.38 7.15
CA ALA A 373 -9.79 26.66 6.80
C ALA A 373 -9.59 25.86 5.50
N ALA A 374 -10.15 24.64 5.45
CA ALA A 374 -9.94 23.77 4.32
C ALA A 374 -10.59 24.29 3.03
N ALA A 375 -9.85 24.20 1.92
CA ALA A 375 -10.39 24.10 0.58
C ALA A 375 -11.01 22.69 0.41
N THR A 376 -12.20 22.59 -0.20
CA THR A 376 -12.94 21.32 -0.28
C THR A 376 -13.56 21.09 -1.65
N THR A 377 -13.70 19.82 -2.02
CA THR A 377 -14.53 19.37 -3.13
C THR A 377 -15.39 18.17 -2.69
N ASP A 378 -16.59 18.01 -3.26
CA ASP A 378 -17.48 16.88 -2.96
C ASP A 378 -17.06 15.58 -3.68
N GLN A 379 -16.09 15.71 -4.56
CA GLN A 379 -15.45 14.60 -5.25
C GLN A 379 -14.73 13.71 -4.24
N MET A 380 -14.66 12.42 -4.55
CA MET A 380 -14.07 11.41 -3.69
C MET A 380 -14.81 11.18 -2.35
N SER A 381 -16.11 11.44 -2.27
CA SER A 381 -16.94 11.25 -1.06
C SER A 381 -17.39 9.80 -0.83
N ASP A 382 -17.78 9.47 0.41
CA ASP A 382 -18.34 8.15 0.77
C ASP A 382 -19.62 7.87 -0.03
N ASP A 383 -20.49 8.88 -0.15
CA ASP A 383 -21.75 8.79 -0.92
C ASP A 383 -21.51 8.51 -2.41
N ALA A 384 -20.33 8.87 -2.93
CA ALA A 384 -19.91 8.60 -4.30
C ALA A 384 -19.14 7.26 -4.45
N GLY A 385 -19.08 6.44 -3.39
CA GLY A 385 -18.44 5.11 -3.41
C GLY A 385 -16.94 5.12 -3.14
N TRP A 386 -16.34 6.24 -2.76
CA TRP A 386 -14.88 6.31 -2.59
C TRP A 386 -14.36 5.76 -1.27
N ALA A 387 -15.24 5.15 -0.47
CA ALA A 387 -14.84 4.42 0.74
C ALA A 387 -14.28 3.02 0.43
N HIS A 388 -14.15 2.66 -0.85
CA HIS A 388 -13.56 1.41 -1.31
C HIS A 388 -12.05 1.56 -1.67
N PRO A 389 -11.23 0.55 -1.35
CA PRO A 389 -9.77 0.57 -1.46
C PRO A 389 -9.24 0.79 -2.87
N GLU A 390 -9.88 0.20 -3.87
CA GLU A 390 -9.57 0.40 -5.29
C GLU A 390 -9.77 1.85 -5.77
N HIS A 391 -10.33 2.70 -4.90
CA HIS A 391 -10.48 4.14 -5.08
C HIS A 391 -9.56 4.92 -4.14
N TYR A 392 -9.78 4.89 -2.82
CA TYR A 392 -8.99 5.71 -1.90
C TYR A 392 -7.51 5.27 -1.81
N GLY A 393 -7.23 4.00 -2.08
CA GLY A 393 -5.89 3.41 -2.22
C GLY A 393 -5.04 4.07 -3.31
N THR A 394 -5.69 4.73 -4.27
CA THR A 394 -5.07 5.28 -5.48
C THR A 394 -4.85 6.79 -5.46
N ILE A 395 -5.32 7.49 -4.41
CA ILE A 395 -5.23 8.94 -4.34
C ILE A 395 -3.77 9.37 -4.18
N ARG A 396 -3.27 10.15 -5.14
CA ARG A 396 -1.93 10.72 -5.17
C ARG A 396 -2.02 12.21 -5.45
N MET A 397 -1.00 12.96 -5.03
CA MET A 397 -0.87 14.38 -5.36
C MET A 397 0.39 14.65 -6.16
N GLY A 398 0.32 15.64 -7.04
CA GLY A 398 1.43 16.09 -7.89
C GLY A 398 1.00 17.19 -8.87
N ASP A 399 1.94 17.98 -9.37
CA ASP A 399 1.66 19.08 -10.31
C ASP A 399 1.56 18.53 -11.73
N VAL A 400 0.39 18.03 -12.11
CA VAL A 400 0.21 17.41 -13.43
C VAL A 400 0.02 18.44 -14.52
N ASN A 401 -0.20 19.72 -14.18
CA ASN A 401 -0.48 20.76 -15.16
C ASN A 401 0.65 21.80 -15.34
N GLY A 402 1.65 21.77 -14.45
CA GLY A 402 2.84 22.59 -14.49
C GLY A 402 2.65 24.01 -13.97
N ASP A 403 1.62 24.26 -13.14
CA ASP A 403 1.35 25.59 -12.58
C ASP A 403 1.96 25.82 -11.20
N GLY A 404 2.79 24.89 -10.73
CA GLY A 404 3.47 24.93 -9.45
C GLY A 404 2.56 24.54 -8.27
N ARG A 405 1.39 23.97 -8.52
CA ARG A 405 0.45 23.53 -7.48
C ARG A 405 0.20 22.04 -7.57
N ALA A 406 0.16 21.40 -6.41
CA ALA A 406 -0.18 19.99 -6.34
C ALA A 406 -1.67 19.77 -6.64
N ASP A 407 -1.93 19.02 -7.71
CA ASP A 407 -3.24 18.50 -8.09
C ASP A 407 -3.51 17.18 -7.38
N VAL A 408 -4.76 16.72 -7.38
CA VAL A 408 -5.13 15.40 -6.84
C VAL A 408 -5.57 14.46 -7.95
N CYS A 409 -4.89 13.33 -8.08
CA CYS A 409 -5.21 12.29 -9.04
C CYS A 409 -5.66 11.02 -8.33
N ALA A 410 -6.73 10.40 -8.82
CA ALA A 410 -7.19 9.13 -8.29
C ALA A 410 -7.96 8.31 -9.34
N ARG A 411 -7.94 7.00 -9.17
CA ARG A 411 -8.63 6.04 -10.03
C ARG A 411 -10.10 5.92 -9.64
N ALA A 412 -10.97 6.24 -10.58
CA ALA A 412 -12.37 5.85 -10.56
C ALA A 412 -12.59 4.60 -11.45
N ASN A 413 -13.80 4.05 -11.45
CA ASN A 413 -14.16 2.82 -12.17
C ASN A 413 -13.80 2.82 -13.67
N ALA A 414 -13.85 3.98 -14.32
CA ALA A 414 -13.60 4.09 -15.76
C ALA A 414 -12.15 4.46 -16.10
N ARG A 415 -11.48 5.26 -15.27
CA ARG A 415 -10.15 5.81 -15.53
C ARG A 415 -9.60 6.53 -14.30
N VAL A 416 -8.34 6.96 -14.40
CA VAL A 416 -7.81 7.98 -13.50
C VAL A 416 -8.41 9.33 -13.86
N TYR A 417 -8.79 10.10 -12.84
CA TYR A 417 -9.14 11.50 -12.95
C TYR A 417 -8.17 12.33 -12.12
N CYS A 418 -7.77 13.48 -12.65
CA CYS A 418 -6.99 14.46 -11.91
C CYS A 418 -7.81 15.73 -11.77
N TRP A 419 -8.07 16.15 -10.53
CA TRP A 419 -8.75 17.40 -10.22
C TRP A 419 -7.70 18.47 -9.98
N LEU A 420 -7.76 19.53 -10.78
CA LEU A 420 -6.74 20.57 -10.80
C LEU A 420 -6.98 21.60 -9.70
N SER A 421 -5.93 21.92 -8.96
CA SER A 421 -5.94 22.97 -7.95
C SER A 421 -5.91 24.36 -8.61
N ASP A 422 -6.67 25.31 -8.06
CA ASP A 422 -6.49 26.75 -8.35
C ASP A 422 -5.91 27.53 -7.14
N GLY A 423 -5.50 26.79 -6.10
CA GLY A 423 -5.06 27.28 -4.80
C GLY A 423 -6.16 27.74 -3.84
N ALA A 424 -7.43 27.74 -4.27
CA ALA A 424 -8.60 27.93 -3.41
C ALA A 424 -9.50 26.69 -3.36
N GLY A 425 -9.41 25.80 -4.35
CA GLY A 425 -10.15 24.56 -4.45
C GLY A 425 -9.81 23.81 -5.74
N PHE A 426 -10.74 22.96 -6.19
CA PHE A 426 -10.54 22.04 -7.31
C PHE A 426 -11.62 22.20 -8.39
N PRO A 427 -11.65 23.32 -9.14
CA PRO A 427 -12.76 23.65 -10.04
C PRO A 427 -12.74 22.88 -11.37
N ALA A 428 -11.58 22.36 -11.78
CA ALA A 428 -11.37 21.70 -13.06
C ALA A 428 -10.91 20.25 -12.87
N ARG A 429 -11.07 19.45 -13.93
CA ARG A 429 -10.65 18.05 -13.96
C ARG A 429 -10.15 17.70 -15.35
N ILE A 430 -9.05 16.96 -15.42
CA ILE A 430 -8.55 16.33 -16.65
C ILE A 430 -8.70 14.81 -16.56
N ASP A 431 -8.84 14.18 -17.72
CA ASP A 431 -9.00 12.73 -17.82
C ASP A 431 -7.63 12.06 -18.00
N GLY A 432 -7.34 11.13 -17.09
CA GLY A 432 -6.16 10.27 -17.12
C GLY A 432 -6.33 9.01 -17.97
N PRO A 433 -5.36 8.08 -17.91
CA PRO A 433 -5.40 6.82 -18.62
C PRO A 433 -6.61 5.95 -18.22
N GLU A 434 -7.11 5.17 -19.19
CA GLU A 434 -8.21 4.24 -19.02
C GLU A 434 -7.78 2.99 -18.24
N LEU A 435 -7.67 3.16 -16.92
CA LEU A 435 -7.38 2.12 -15.94
C LEU A 435 -8.69 1.61 -15.34
N SER A 436 -9.56 1.03 -16.17
CA SER A 436 -10.94 0.69 -15.82
C SER A 436 -11.11 -0.64 -15.08
N ASP A 437 -12.25 -0.82 -14.40
CA ASP A 437 -12.67 -2.11 -13.79
C ASP A 437 -12.77 -3.22 -14.86
N ASP A 438 -13.30 -2.90 -16.05
CA ASP A 438 -13.37 -3.84 -17.19
C ASP A 438 -11.96 -4.29 -17.66
N GLY A 439 -10.94 -3.48 -17.39
CA GLY A 439 -9.53 -3.79 -17.62
C GLY A 439 -8.84 -4.44 -16.42
N SER A 440 -9.59 -4.88 -15.42
CA SER A 440 -9.12 -5.47 -14.16
C SER A 440 -8.30 -4.53 -13.27
N TRP A 441 -8.34 -3.21 -13.51
CA TRP A 441 -7.57 -2.25 -12.71
C TRP A 441 -8.13 -2.03 -11.31
N ASP A 442 -9.26 -2.63 -10.96
CA ASP A 442 -9.80 -2.75 -9.61
C ASP A 442 -9.07 -3.82 -8.77
N GLU A 443 -8.18 -4.61 -9.37
CA GLU A 443 -7.40 -5.61 -8.64
C GLU A 443 -6.19 -4.99 -7.90
N PRO A 444 -5.93 -5.40 -6.64
CA PRO A 444 -4.82 -4.89 -5.81
C PRO A 444 -3.44 -4.85 -6.51
N ARG A 445 -3.13 -5.88 -7.29
CA ARG A 445 -1.85 -6.01 -8.03
C ARG A 445 -1.62 -4.94 -9.10
N TYR A 446 -2.64 -4.15 -9.44
CA TYR A 446 -2.58 -3.06 -10.40
C TYR A 446 -2.83 -1.70 -9.74
N PHE A 447 -3.98 -1.46 -9.09
CA PHE A 447 -4.29 -0.12 -8.58
C PHE A 447 -3.29 0.37 -7.52
N ARG A 448 -2.74 -0.54 -6.71
CA ARG A 448 -1.76 -0.20 -5.67
C ARG A 448 -0.41 0.25 -6.25
N THR A 449 -0.21 0.09 -7.55
CA THR A 449 1.02 0.47 -8.25
C THR A 449 0.95 1.83 -8.94
N ILE A 450 -0.22 2.49 -8.90
CA ILE A 450 -0.41 3.82 -9.49
C ILE A 450 0.43 4.86 -8.73
N ARG A 451 1.21 5.65 -9.46
CA ARG A 451 2.10 6.70 -8.97
C ARG A 451 1.92 7.96 -9.81
N VAL A 452 2.20 9.10 -9.19
CA VAL A 452 2.28 10.42 -9.81
C VAL A 452 3.72 10.92 -9.62
N GLY A 453 4.35 11.44 -10.67
CA GLY A 453 5.68 12.02 -10.61
C GLY A 453 6.27 12.28 -11.99
N ASP A 454 7.09 13.31 -12.13
CA ASP A 454 7.75 13.69 -13.38
C ASP A 454 8.71 12.60 -13.90
N ALA A 455 8.32 11.90 -14.97
CA ALA A 455 9.05 10.78 -15.54
C ALA A 455 9.98 11.19 -16.67
N ASP A 456 9.75 12.34 -17.32
CA ASP A 456 10.50 12.79 -18.49
C ASP A 456 11.31 14.08 -18.27
N GLY A 457 11.19 14.69 -17.10
CA GLY A 457 11.93 15.86 -16.65
C GLY A 457 11.37 17.17 -17.20
N ASP A 458 10.09 17.22 -17.57
CA ASP A 458 9.46 18.40 -18.16
C ASP A 458 8.84 19.36 -17.13
N GLY A 459 8.89 19.01 -15.84
CA GLY A 459 8.34 19.80 -14.74
C GLY A 459 6.85 19.57 -14.51
N ARG A 460 6.21 18.65 -15.22
CA ARG A 460 4.85 18.17 -14.94
C ARG A 460 4.91 16.74 -14.44
N ASP A 461 4.07 16.43 -13.46
CA ASP A 461 3.98 15.09 -12.95
C ASP A 461 3.19 14.16 -13.89
N ASP A 462 3.76 12.98 -14.13
CA ASP A 462 3.18 11.95 -14.99
C ASP A 462 2.47 10.87 -14.18
N LEU A 463 1.61 10.09 -14.85
CA LEU A 463 0.99 8.92 -14.24
C LEU A 463 1.76 7.66 -14.63
N CYS A 464 2.24 6.90 -13.65
CA CYS A 464 2.89 5.62 -13.89
C CYS A 464 2.19 4.49 -13.14
N ALA A 465 2.03 3.34 -13.79
CA ALA A 465 1.47 2.16 -13.14
C ALA A 465 1.98 0.85 -13.76
N ARG A 466 2.00 -0.21 -12.95
CA ARG A 466 2.30 -1.55 -13.42
C ARG A 466 1.03 -2.17 -14.00
N GLY A 467 1.06 -2.57 -15.26
CA GLY A 467 0.02 -3.38 -15.88
C GLY A 467 0.51 -4.80 -16.18
N TYR A 468 -0.36 -5.63 -16.76
CA TYR A 468 -0.11 -7.05 -17.01
C TYR A 468 1.26 -7.36 -17.63
N ALA A 469 1.73 -6.57 -18.60
CA ALA A 469 2.97 -6.87 -19.32
C ALA A 469 4.22 -6.14 -18.79
N ARG A 470 4.05 -4.95 -18.20
CA ARG A 470 5.15 -4.05 -17.83
C ARG A 470 4.65 -2.87 -17.00
N VAL A 471 5.59 -2.04 -16.55
CA VAL A 471 5.28 -0.67 -16.11
C VAL A 471 4.99 0.21 -17.34
N TYR A 472 3.97 1.04 -17.24
CA TYR A 472 3.63 2.08 -18.20
C TYR A 472 3.69 3.44 -17.50
N CYS A 473 4.13 4.47 -18.23
CA CYS A 473 3.97 5.85 -17.81
C CYS A 473 3.21 6.60 -18.92
N TRP A 474 2.22 7.38 -18.52
CA TRP A 474 1.47 8.26 -19.38
C TRP A 474 1.93 9.68 -19.07
N LEU A 475 2.55 10.33 -20.05
CA LEU A 475 3.18 11.63 -19.92
C LEU A 475 2.14 12.73 -20.00
N SER A 476 2.19 13.67 -19.06
CA SER A 476 1.30 14.82 -19.01
C SER A 476 1.68 15.87 -20.07
N ASP A 477 0.68 16.45 -20.72
CA ASP A 477 0.84 17.68 -21.52
C ASP A 477 0.20 18.91 -20.84
N GLY A 478 -0.23 18.73 -19.59
CA GLY A 478 -0.96 19.70 -18.77
C GLY A 478 -2.46 19.81 -19.07
N ALA A 479 -2.95 19.22 -20.16
CA ALA A 479 -4.38 19.11 -20.45
C ALA A 479 -4.89 17.65 -20.36
N GLY A 480 -3.98 16.69 -20.34
CA GLY A 480 -4.25 15.26 -20.20
C GLY A 480 -2.95 14.45 -20.36
N PHE A 481 -3.12 13.16 -20.66
CA PHE A 481 -1.98 12.22 -20.74
C PHE A 481 -1.93 11.48 -22.08
N PRO A 482 -1.66 12.17 -23.20
CA PRO A 482 -1.82 11.61 -24.55
C PRO A 482 -0.72 10.61 -24.94
N THR A 483 0.46 10.72 -24.33
CA THR A 483 1.64 9.94 -24.70
C THR A 483 1.87 8.85 -23.66
N ARG A 484 1.90 7.59 -24.08
CA ARG A 484 2.32 6.48 -23.20
C ARG A 484 3.70 5.99 -23.58
N ILE A 485 4.60 5.90 -22.60
CA ILE A 485 5.90 5.25 -22.72
C ILE A 485 5.91 3.91 -21.99
N ASP A 486 6.73 2.99 -22.51
CA ASP A 486 6.87 1.63 -21.97
C ASP A 486 8.08 1.57 -21.02
N GLY A 487 7.83 1.21 -19.77
CA GLY A 487 8.84 0.95 -18.75
C GLY A 487 9.35 -0.50 -18.76
N PRO A 488 10.05 -0.93 -17.69
CA PRO A 488 10.60 -2.28 -17.57
C PRO A 488 9.53 -3.37 -17.59
N ALA A 489 9.88 -4.56 -18.07
CA ALA A 489 9.02 -5.74 -18.18
C ALA A 489 8.76 -6.41 -16.81
N TRP A 490 8.19 -5.64 -15.89
CA TRP A 490 7.74 -6.05 -14.57
C TRP A 490 6.25 -6.43 -14.61
N GLY A 491 5.92 -7.38 -15.49
CA GLY A 491 4.56 -7.87 -15.70
C GLY A 491 4.25 -9.16 -14.92
N ASP A 492 3.00 -9.58 -14.98
CA ASP A 492 2.50 -10.84 -14.42
C ASP A 492 3.22 -12.05 -15.03
N PRO A 493 3.55 -12.09 -16.34
CA PRO A 493 4.35 -13.19 -16.89
C PRO A 493 5.77 -13.31 -16.30
N GLN A 494 6.22 -12.28 -15.56
CA GLN A 494 7.48 -12.27 -14.82
C GLN A 494 7.28 -12.43 -13.31
N ASN A 495 6.07 -12.81 -12.87
CA ASN A 495 5.63 -12.97 -11.48
C ASN A 495 5.62 -11.67 -10.66
N TRP A 496 5.55 -10.49 -11.29
CA TRP A 496 5.46 -9.21 -10.56
C TRP A 496 4.07 -8.93 -9.99
N ASP A 497 3.12 -9.84 -10.18
CA ASP A 497 1.78 -9.83 -9.61
C ASP A 497 1.70 -10.35 -8.18
N GLU A 498 2.79 -10.90 -7.63
CA GLU A 498 2.86 -11.25 -6.20
C GLU A 498 3.14 -10.01 -5.33
N ILE A 499 2.51 -9.96 -4.15
CA ILE A 499 2.52 -8.78 -3.28
C ILE A 499 3.93 -8.32 -2.87
N GLN A 500 4.82 -9.26 -2.57
CA GLN A 500 6.21 -8.95 -2.20
C GLN A 500 7.00 -8.26 -3.30
N TYR A 501 6.50 -8.23 -4.55
CA TYR A 501 7.14 -7.53 -5.65
C TYR A 501 6.42 -6.22 -5.95
N TYR A 502 5.11 -6.24 -6.26
CA TYR A 502 4.43 -5.00 -6.67
C TYR A 502 4.30 -3.98 -5.54
N ALA A 503 4.17 -4.42 -4.27
CA ALA A 503 4.03 -3.52 -3.13
C ALA A 503 5.31 -2.70 -2.87
N THR A 504 6.44 -3.16 -3.40
CA THR A 504 7.76 -2.52 -3.27
C THR A 504 8.09 -1.56 -4.41
N ILE A 505 7.22 -1.45 -5.42
CA ILE A 505 7.42 -0.49 -6.51
C ILE A 505 7.32 0.93 -5.94
N ARG A 506 8.37 1.71 -6.21
CA ARG A 506 8.50 3.12 -5.85
C ARG A 506 8.83 3.91 -7.10
N PHE A 507 8.30 5.13 -7.14
CA PHE A 507 8.65 6.13 -8.12
C PHE A 507 9.42 7.20 -7.34
N GLY A 508 10.72 7.31 -7.60
CA GLY A 508 11.48 8.44 -7.07
C GLY A 508 11.19 9.61 -7.98
N GLY A 509 10.76 10.74 -7.40
CA GLY A 509 10.70 11.99 -8.14
C GLY A 509 12.06 12.34 -8.72
N PRO A 510 12.12 13.29 -9.66
CA PRO A 510 13.41 13.82 -10.09
C PRO A 510 14.20 14.28 -8.86
N PRO A 511 15.54 14.20 -8.88
CA PRO A 511 16.34 14.88 -7.86
C PRO A 511 15.85 16.33 -7.73
N PRO A 512 15.85 16.92 -6.50
CA PRO A 512 15.49 18.33 -6.32
C PRO A 512 16.20 19.16 -7.38
N PRO A 513 15.55 20.18 -7.97
CA PRO A 513 16.01 20.85 -9.18
C PRO A 513 17.51 21.09 -9.09
N VAL A 514 18.26 20.22 -9.76
CA VAL A 514 19.71 20.33 -9.77
C VAL A 514 19.93 21.47 -10.73
N CYS A 515 20.21 22.65 -10.18
CA CYS A 515 20.69 23.76 -10.96
C CYS A 515 21.84 23.22 -11.82
N ARG A 516 21.60 23.20 -13.14
CA ARG A 516 22.60 22.78 -14.12
C ARG A 516 23.45 24.03 -14.33
N PRO A 517 24.75 24.01 -13.94
CA PRO A 517 25.58 25.18 -14.07
C PRO A 517 25.54 25.68 -15.52
N ALA A 518 25.03 26.88 -15.70
CA ALA A 518 25.07 27.63 -16.94
C ALA A 518 26.08 28.78 -16.79
N ASP A 519 26.46 29.43 -17.89
CA ASP A 519 27.26 30.65 -17.79
C ASP A 519 26.38 31.76 -17.19
N GLU A 520 26.92 32.49 -16.21
CA GLU A 520 26.27 33.64 -15.54
C GLU A 520 25.68 34.66 -16.53
N VAL A 521 24.44 35.08 -16.27
CA VAL A 521 23.75 36.19 -16.94
C VAL A 521 23.21 37.15 -15.89
N CYS A 522 23.29 38.47 -16.19
CA CYS A 522 23.00 39.52 -15.20
C CYS A 522 21.49 39.73 -15.00
N ASP A 523 20.79 38.71 -14.54
CA ASP A 523 19.34 38.67 -14.34
C ASP A 523 18.94 38.63 -12.85
N GLY A 524 19.93 38.63 -11.94
CA GLY A 524 19.71 38.57 -10.49
C GLY A 524 19.48 37.16 -9.96
N ALA A 525 19.80 36.13 -10.75
CA ALA A 525 19.86 34.73 -10.34
C ALA A 525 21.30 34.20 -10.32
N ASP A 526 21.54 33.17 -9.51
CA ASP A 526 22.76 32.35 -9.51
C ASP A 526 22.58 31.27 -10.58
N ASN A 527 23.15 31.46 -11.78
CA ASN A 527 22.93 30.58 -12.94
C ASN A 527 23.96 29.43 -12.99
N ASP A 528 25.12 29.62 -12.39
CA ASP A 528 26.22 28.65 -12.34
C ASP A 528 26.22 27.80 -11.05
N CYS A 529 25.35 28.15 -10.11
CA CYS A 529 25.05 27.45 -8.88
C CYS A 529 26.24 27.42 -7.89
N ASP A 530 27.12 28.42 -7.94
CA ASP A 530 28.29 28.51 -7.06
C ASP A 530 28.00 29.23 -5.72
N GLY A 531 26.81 29.81 -5.59
CA GLY A 531 26.33 30.50 -4.40
C GLY A 531 26.61 32.01 -4.39
N GLU A 532 27.20 32.56 -5.44
CA GLU A 532 27.22 34.00 -5.72
C GLU A 532 26.14 34.36 -6.77
N VAL A 533 25.81 35.65 -6.91
CA VAL A 533 24.77 36.12 -7.84
C VAL A 533 25.41 37.16 -8.75
N ASP A 534 25.29 36.95 -10.05
CA ASP A 534 25.80 37.82 -11.11
C ASP A 534 27.33 38.08 -11.01
N GLU A 535 28.13 37.14 -10.54
CA GLU A 535 29.58 37.28 -10.45
C GLU A 535 30.24 37.22 -11.83
N GLY A 536 31.14 38.17 -12.09
CA GLY A 536 31.75 38.31 -13.42
C GLY A 536 30.89 39.07 -14.44
N CYS A 537 29.68 39.50 -14.08
CA CYS A 537 28.96 40.55 -14.78
C CYS A 537 29.74 41.87 -14.69
N ASN A 538 30.51 42.19 -15.73
CA ASN A 538 31.15 43.50 -15.84
C ASN A 538 30.05 44.56 -15.94
N ALA A 539 29.84 45.29 -14.84
CA ALA A 539 28.93 46.43 -14.74
C ALA A 539 29.33 47.56 -15.71
N GLU A 540 29.03 47.39 -17.01
CA GLU A 540 29.07 48.45 -18.03
C GLU A 540 28.22 48.17 -19.29
N ALA A 541 27.40 47.11 -19.31
CA ALA A 541 26.35 46.92 -20.31
C ALA A 541 25.04 46.53 -19.60
N ASP A 542 23.92 47.11 -20.04
CA ASP A 542 22.55 46.83 -19.57
C ASP A 542 22.10 47.40 -18.23
N ALA A 543 22.63 48.57 -17.86
CA ALA A 543 21.82 49.53 -17.10
C ALA A 543 20.91 50.35 -18.05
N GLY A 544 19.81 49.71 -18.47
CA GLY A 544 18.53 50.32 -18.84
C GLY A 544 18.47 51.26 -20.05
N GLU A 545 17.63 50.92 -21.03
CA GLU A 545 16.80 51.93 -21.71
C GLU A 545 15.33 51.50 -21.77
N THR A 546 14.52 52.41 -21.26
CA THR A 546 13.06 52.43 -21.19
C THR A 546 12.40 52.56 -22.58
N GLU A 547 11.11 52.19 -22.64
CA GLU A 547 10.11 52.48 -23.66
C GLU A 547 10.50 53.45 -24.81
N ASP A 548 10.31 52.97 -26.05
CA ASP A 548 9.88 53.69 -27.27
C ASP A 548 10.76 53.37 -28.51
N ALA A 549 10.34 52.39 -29.33
CA ALA A 549 10.85 52.23 -30.70
C ALA A 549 9.88 51.46 -31.63
N LEU A 550 8.67 52.01 -31.84
CA LEU A 550 7.89 51.75 -33.06
C LEU A 550 8.35 52.73 -34.15
N ARG A 551 9.27 52.32 -35.05
CA ARG A 551 9.29 52.66 -36.50
C ARG A 551 10.61 52.38 -37.23
N HIS A 552 10.44 51.83 -38.44
CA HIS A 552 11.35 51.83 -39.60
C HIS A 552 12.64 51.02 -39.43
N ASP A 553 13.09 50.18 -40.37
CA ASP A 553 13.03 50.37 -41.82
C ASP A 553 13.18 49.04 -42.57
N ILE A 554 12.48 48.91 -43.68
CA ILE A 554 12.55 47.78 -44.62
C ILE A 554 13.69 48.09 -45.59
N GLY A 555 14.76 47.30 -45.58
CA GLY A 555 15.96 47.55 -46.38
C GLY A 555 16.65 46.30 -46.92
N ARG A 556 16.04 45.70 -47.95
CA ARG A 556 16.68 45.13 -49.16
C ARG A 556 18.11 44.56 -49.00
N LEU A 557 18.23 43.23 -48.90
CA LEU A 557 19.48 42.53 -49.23
C LEU A 557 19.39 41.91 -50.63
N GLU A 558 20.30 42.33 -51.51
CA GLU A 558 20.47 41.81 -52.86
C GLU A 558 21.16 40.44 -52.85
N ILE A 559 20.68 39.53 -53.68
CA ILE A 559 21.18 38.17 -53.85
C ILE A 559 22.27 38.17 -54.93
N THR A 560 23.45 37.63 -54.62
CA THR A 560 24.40 37.10 -55.62
C THR A 560 24.69 35.63 -55.33
N PRO A 561 24.60 34.72 -56.33
CA PRO A 561 24.73 33.29 -56.11
C PRO A 561 26.18 32.81 -56.26
N LEU A 562 26.58 31.85 -55.43
CA LEU A 562 27.74 30.99 -55.66
C LEU A 562 27.25 29.56 -55.92
N GLU A 563 27.75 28.97 -57.01
CA GLU A 563 27.42 27.63 -57.51
C GLU A 563 28.17 26.51 -56.77
N GLY A 564 27.47 25.37 -56.61
CA GLY A 564 28.02 24.00 -56.49
C GLY A 564 28.46 23.57 -55.08
N THR A 565 28.24 22.35 -54.58
CA THR A 565 27.67 21.07 -55.07
C THR A 565 27.47 20.17 -53.83
N GLY A 566 26.44 19.34 -53.76
CA GLY A 566 26.47 18.08 -52.97
C GLY A 566 25.33 17.84 -51.97
N ASP A 567 24.54 16.82 -52.27
CA ASP A 567 23.45 16.12 -51.54
C ASP A 567 23.41 16.14 -49.98
N ALA A 568 22.25 16.54 -49.44
CA ALA A 568 21.46 15.84 -48.41
C ALA A 568 20.09 16.55 -48.22
N PRO A 569 18.94 15.84 -48.08
CA PRO A 569 17.64 16.49 -47.88
C PRO A 569 17.26 16.66 -46.40
N GLY A 570 16.84 17.88 -46.04
CA GLY A 570 15.67 18.11 -45.20
C GLY A 570 15.89 18.46 -43.72
N GLU A 571 16.08 19.75 -43.44
CA GLU A 571 15.83 20.37 -42.13
C GLU A 571 14.33 20.53 -41.85
N VAL A 572 13.95 20.50 -40.57
CA VAL A 572 12.96 21.44 -40.03
C VAL A 572 13.57 22.02 -38.75
N PRO A 573 13.83 23.33 -38.63
CA PRO A 573 14.24 23.92 -37.36
C PRO A 573 13.01 24.10 -36.48
N VAL A 574 13.01 23.39 -35.34
CA VAL A 574 12.10 23.65 -34.23
C VAL A 574 12.56 24.95 -33.57
N VAL A 575 11.66 25.94 -33.57
CA VAL A 575 11.79 27.15 -32.77
C VAL A 575 11.42 26.77 -31.35
N TYR A 576 12.39 26.74 -30.43
CA TYR A 576 12.09 26.73 -29.01
C TYR A 576 11.79 28.16 -28.58
N VAL A 577 10.58 28.38 -28.08
CA VAL A 577 10.22 29.54 -27.27
C VAL A 577 10.65 29.15 -25.85
N TYR A 578 11.58 29.91 -25.27
CA TYR A 578 11.91 29.78 -23.85
C TYR A 578 10.77 30.42 -23.07
N GLU A 579 10.02 29.64 -22.28
CA GLU A 579 9.09 30.16 -21.29
C GLU A 579 9.85 30.51 -20.00
N GLU A 580 9.39 31.59 -19.36
CA GLU A 580 9.91 32.18 -18.14
C GLU A 580 9.75 31.21 -16.95
N GLY A 581 10.74 30.35 -16.76
CA GLY A 581 10.88 29.48 -15.59
C GLY A 581 12.37 29.27 -15.31
N GLY A 582 13.06 30.35 -14.92
CA GLY A 582 14.50 30.35 -14.67
C GLY A 582 14.86 29.70 -13.34
N CYS A 583 15.69 28.67 -13.40
CA CYS A 583 16.27 27.91 -12.28
C CYS A 583 17.29 28.72 -11.45
N GLY A 584 16.89 29.81 -10.79
CA GLY A 584 17.75 30.50 -9.85
C GLY A 584 17.76 29.80 -8.49
N CYS A 585 18.89 29.23 -8.07
CA CYS A 585 19.06 28.81 -6.68
C CYS A 585 19.01 30.05 -5.78
N ALA A 586 17.99 30.17 -4.94
CA ALA A 586 18.01 31.18 -3.90
C ALA A 586 19.07 30.78 -2.86
N ALA A 587 20.14 31.57 -2.74
CA ALA A 587 21.13 31.38 -1.69
C ALA A 587 20.45 31.28 -0.30
N PRO A 588 20.84 30.31 0.56
CA PRO A 588 20.27 30.18 1.90
C PRO A 588 20.65 31.42 2.71
N GLY A 589 19.69 32.36 2.84
CA GLY A 589 19.86 33.59 3.61
C GLY A 589 19.27 34.87 3.01
N ALA A 590 18.74 34.85 1.79
CA ALA A 590 18.07 36.02 1.22
C ALA A 590 16.69 36.23 1.86
N ARG A 591 16.65 36.89 3.03
CA ARG A 591 15.42 37.41 3.63
C ARG A 591 14.65 38.22 2.57
N ARG A 592 13.47 37.74 2.16
CA ARG A 592 12.46 38.62 1.54
C ARG A 592 12.25 39.81 2.49
N PRO A 593 12.45 41.07 2.06
CA PRO A 593 12.15 42.20 2.92
C PRO A 593 10.64 42.22 3.14
N GLY A 594 10.22 41.93 4.38
CA GLY A 594 8.81 41.98 4.77
C GLY A 594 8.19 43.37 4.55
N PRO A 595 6.85 43.48 4.65
CA PRO A 595 6.06 44.65 4.23
C PRO A 595 6.33 45.97 5.01
N LEU A 596 7.34 46.01 5.87
CA LEU A 596 7.80 47.22 6.55
C LEU A 596 8.66 48.14 5.67
N ALA A 597 9.22 47.65 4.56
CA ALA A 597 10.00 48.47 3.62
C ALA A 597 9.12 49.42 2.76
N ALA A 598 7.84 49.11 2.58
CA ALA A 598 6.89 49.92 1.81
C ALA A 598 6.54 51.27 2.48
N TRP A 599 6.78 51.42 3.79
CA TRP A 599 6.48 52.66 4.52
C TRP A 599 7.61 53.71 4.45
N VAL A 600 8.83 53.33 4.09
CA VAL A 600 9.95 54.29 3.96
C VAL A 600 9.93 54.98 2.59
N ALA A 601 9.38 54.34 1.56
CA ALA A 601 9.27 54.93 0.22
C ALA A 601 8.20 56.04 0.12
N LEU A 602 7.17 56.04 0.98
CA LEU A 602 6.10 57.06 0.93
C LEU A 602 6.49 58.40 1.58
N LEU A 603 7.47 58.42 2.49
CA LEU A 603 7.96 59.65 3.14
C LEU A 603 9.00 60.41 2.29
N GLY A 604 9.63 59.75 1.32
CA GLY A 604 10.58 60.37 0.38
C GLY A 604 9.92 61.26 -0.69
N LEU A 605 8.67 60.98 -1.05
CA LEU A 605 7.97 61.68 -2.15
C LEU A 605 7.27 62.99 -1.73
N VAL A 606 7.14 63.28 -0.44
CA VAL A 606 6.64 64.59 0.06
C VAL A 606 7.78 65.62 0.19
N GLY A 607 9.05 65.18 0.23
CA GLY A 607 10.21 66.05 0.39
C GLY A 607 10.66 66.80 -0.87
N THR A 608 10.33 66.29 -2.06
CA THR A 608 10.84 66.81 -3.35
C THR A 608 9.86 67.71 -4.09
N LEU A 609 8.56 67.72 -3.76
CA LEU A 609 7.62 68.74 -4.27
C LEU A 609 7.69 70.09 -3.52
N GLY A 610 8.32 70.15 -2.34
CA GLY A 610 8.46 71.39 -1.55
C GLY A 610 9.55 72.36 -2.04
N ARG A 611 10.46 71.92 -2.92
CA ARG A 611 11.64 72.72 -3.34
C ARG A 611 11.51 73.40 -4.70
N LEU A 612 10.44 73.17 -5.46
CA LEU A 612 10.20 73.80 -6.77
C LEU A 612 9.25 75.02 -6.75
N LEU A 613 8.69 75.40 -5.60
CA LEU A 613 7.78 76.56 -5.48
C LEU A 613 8.34 77.77 -4.69
N ARG A 614 9.66 77.88 -4.50
CA ARG A 614 10.29 79.07 -3.88
C ARG A 614 11.33 79.76 -4.76
N ARG A 615 10.91 80.19 -5.96
CA ARG A 615 11.58 81.29 -6.70
C ARG A 615 10.56 82.16 -7.43
N ARG A 616 9.82 82.99 -6.68
CA ARG A 616 9.27 84.29 -7.15
C ARG A 616 8.52 84.99 -6.00
N ALA A 617 9.17 85.94 -5.33
CA ALA A 617 8.57 87.19 -4.84
C ALA A 617 9.64 87.99 -4.05
N GLY A 618 9.86 89.24 -4.46
CA GLY A 618 10.76 90.18 -3.81
C GLY A 618 10.22 90.77 -2.50
N PRO A 619 10.95 91.73 -1.90
CA PRO A 619 10.87 92.05 -0.48
C PRO A 619 9.87 93.17 -0.16
N ARG A 620 9.27 93.17 1.05
CA ARG A 620 9.22 94.32 1.99
C ARG A 620 8.27 94.15 3.19
N ARG A 621 8.80 94.62 4.34
CA ARG A 621 8.19 95.38 5.45
C ARG A 621 7.39 94.65 6.56
N GLY A 622 7.93 94.83 7.79
CA GLY A 622 7.18 95.31 8.95
C GLY A 622 6.75 94.25 9.97
N GLY A 623 7.27 94.33 11.20
CA GLY A 623 6.73 93.61 12.38
C GLY A 623 5.36 94.17 12.84
N PRO A 624 4.91 94.00 14.11
CA PRO A 624 5.61 93.46 15.28
C PRO A 624 4.79 92.51 16.21
N THR A 625 5.52 91.91 17.17
CA THR A 625 5.18 91.66 18.60
C THR A 625 3.96 90.84 19.06
N GLY A 626 4.27 89.85 19.92
CA GLY A 626 3.54 89.51 21.16
C GLY A 626 2.49 88.42 20.97
N ARG A 627 2.41 87.39 21.81
CA ARG A 627 2.88 87.14 23.17
C ARG A 627 3.20 85.67 23.35
#